data_AF-A0A2G4FFB3-F1
#
_entry.id   AF-A0A2G4FFB3-F1
#
_cell.length_a   1.000
_cell.length_b   1.000
_cell.length_c   1.000
_cell.angle_alpha   90.00
_cell.angle_beta   90.00
_cell.angle_gamma   90.00
#
_symmetry.space_group_name_H-M   'P 1'
#
loop_
_entity.id
_entity.type
_entity.pdbx_description
1 polymer ?
#
loop_
_entity_poly.entity_id
_entity_poly.type
_entity_poly.pdbx_seq_one_letter_code
_entity_poly.pdbx_strand_id
1 'polypeptide(L)' 'MVDAWWPTVLAPITGMRPMATVNFAAHLLVNPDSLPAGEPLIFESFLLGADAGFTSETRRLWTGDGRLVVENLQSIALIQ' A
#
# COMPACT_ATOMS: atom_id res chain seq x y z
N MET A 1 -0.35 -8.03 -4.87
CA MET A 1 1.02 -7.78 -4.36
C MET A 1 1.06 -6.51 -3.51
N VAL A 2 0.72 -5.34 -4.06
CA VAL A 2 0.75 -4.09 -3.27
C VAL A 2 -0.33 -4.04 -2.18
N ASP A 3 -1.46 -4.73 -2.36
CA ASP A 3 -2.50 -4.92 -1.32
C ASP A 3 -2.37 -6.22 -0.51
N ALA A 4 -1.18 -6.81 -0.47
CA ALA A 4 -0.94 -8.04 0.30
C ALA A 4 -0.43 -7.78 1.73
N TRP A 5 -0.26 -6.52 2.11
CA TRP A 5 0.39 -6.11 3.35
C TRP A 5 -0.57 -5.43 4.32
N TRP A 6 -0.21 -5.47 5.60
CA TRP A 6 -0.95 -4.81 6.67
C TRP A 6 -1.15 -3.31 6.38
N PRO A 7 -2.35 -2.76 6.62
CA PRO A 7 -2.59 -1.31 6.56
C PRO A 7 -1.60 -0.52 7.40
N THR A 8 -1.06 0.57 6.86
CA THR A 8 -0.06 1.41 7.54
C THR A 8 -0.58 2.03 8.82
N VAL A 9 -1.90 2.28 8.88
CA VAL A 9 -2.58 2.77 10.09
C VAL A 9 -2.45 1.82 11.29
N LEU A 10 -2.13 0.53 11.07
CA LEU A 10 -1.88 -0.40 12.17
C LEU A 10 -0.63 -0.05 12.99
N ALA A 11 0.34 0.69 12.43
CA ALA A 11 1.54 1.09 13.16
C ALA A 11 1.26 2.10 14.30
N PRO A 12 0.48 3.19 14.09
CA PRO A 12 0.18 4.16 15.15
C PRO A 12 -1.00 3.82 16.07
N ILE A 13 -1.94 2.95 15.68
CA ILE A 13 -3.10 2.64 16.55
C ILE A 13 -2.74 1.65 17.66
N THR A 14 -3.39 1.78 18.81
CA THR A 14 -3.11 0.96 20.00
C THR A 14 -4.02 -0.27 20.14
N GLY A 15 -4.98 -0.45 19.23
CA GLY A 15 -5.92 -1.56 19.26
C GLY A 15 -6.46 -1.88 17.86
N MET A 16 -6.68 -3.16 17.60
CA MET A 16 -7.24 -3.62 16.33
C MET A 16 -8.68 -3.11 16.17
N ARG A 17 -9.00 -2.62 14.98
CA ARG A 17 -10.36 -2.20 14.60
C ARG A 17 -10.77 -2.91 13.32
N PRO A 18 -12.06 -3.21 13.10
CA PRO A 18 -12.50 -3.67 11.79
C PRO A 18 -12.23 -2.59 10.74
N MET A 19 -11.72 -3.00 9.59
CA MET A 19 -11.28 -2.10 8.52
C MET A 19 -11.70 -2.64 7.17
N ALA A 20 -11.95 -1.74 6.22
CA ALA A 20 -12.26 -2.11 4.85
C ALA A 20 -11.63 -1.12 3.87
N THR A 21 -10.96 -1.64 2.84
CA THR A 21 -10.53 -0.83 1.71
C THR A 21 -11.76 -0.35 0.95
N VAL A 22 -11.92 0.98 0.83
CA VAL A 22 -13.06 1.61 0.14
C VAL A 22 -12.67 2.20 -1.21
N ASN A 23 -11.38 2.47 -1.41
CA ASN A 23 -10.84 2.88 -2.70
C ASN A 23 -9.44 2.31 -2.90
N PHE A 24 -9.15 1.87 -4.12
CA PHE A 24 -7.86 1.36 -4.54
C PHE A 24 -7.54 1.90 -5.94
N ALA A 25 -6.44 2.64 -6.06
CA ALA A 25 -5.92 3.10 -7.33
C ALA A 25 -4.43 2.77 -7.42
N ALA A 26 -4.00 2.08 -8.47
CA ALA A 26 -2.61 1.69 -8.66
C ALA A 26 -2.13 1.99 -10.08
N HIS A 27 -0.93 2.53 -10.19
CA HIS A 27 -0.26 2.79 -11.46
C HIS A 27 0.93 1.84 -11.58
N LEU A 28 0.94 1.05 -12.66
CA LEU A 28 2.12 0.28 -13.07
C LEU A 28 3.05 1.24 -13.82
N LEU A 29 4.26 1.41 -13.30
CA LEU A 29 5.24 2.37 -13.83
C LEU A 29 6.31 1.70 -14.69
N VAL A 30 6.27 0.37 -14.76
CA VAL A 30 7.10 -0.46 -15.64
C VAL A 30 6.22 -1.50 -16.33
N ASN A 31 6.70 -2.05 -17.44
CA ASN A 31 6.08 -3.25 -18.02
C ASN A 31 6.37 -4.46 -17.10
N PRO A 32 5.37 -5.16 -16.54
CA PRO A 32 5.59 -6.33 -15.70
C PRO A 32 6.40 -7.44 -16.40
N ASP A 33 6.25 -7.59 -17.72
CA ASP A 33 6.98 -8.61 -18.50
C ASP A 33 8.48 -8.29 -18.63
N SER A 34 8.89 -7.07 -18.28
CA SER A 34 10.30 -6.66 -18.24
C SER A 34 11.00 -6.98 -16.91
N LEU A 35 10.27 -7.49 -15.92
CA LEU A 35 10.82 -7.83 -14.62
C LEU A 35 11.29 -9.29 -14.57
N PRO A 36 12.45 -9.59 -13.97
CA PRO A 36 12.85 -10.97 -13.70
C PRO A 36 11.81 -11.66 -12.82
N ALA A 37 11.31 -12.82 -13.27
CA ALA A 37 10.37 -13.61 -12.48
C ALA A 37 11.05 -14.16 -11.21
N GLY A 38 10.34 -14.11 -10.08
CA GLY A 38 10.81 -14.67 -8.81
C GLY A 38 11.75 -13.77 -8.00
N GLU A 39 12.14 -12.61 -8.52
CA GLU A 39 12.87 -11.62 -7.72
C GLU A 39 11.92 -10.89 -6.75
N PRO A 40 12.32 -10.73 -5.47
CA PRO A 40 11.49 -10.03 -4.50
C PRO A 40 11.43 -8.53 -4.80
N LEU A 41 10.25 -7.94 -4.57
CA LEU A 41 10.06 -6.50 -4.58
C LEU A 41 10.11 -5.96 -3.15
N ILE A 42 10.74 -4.80 -2.98
CA ILE A 42 10.78 -4.07 -1.71
C ILE A 42 9.46 -3.33 -1.56
N PHE A 43 8.78 -3.55 -0.44
CA PHE A 43 7.54 -2.86 -0.09
C PHE A 43 7.83 -1.64 0.78
N GLU A 44 7.23 -0.52 0.42
CA GLU A 44 7.27 0.72 1.18
C GLU A 44 5.85 1.27 1.30
N SER A 45 5.47 1.76 2.48
CA SER A 45 4.13 2.31 2.71
C SER A 45 4.15 3.48 3.67
N PHE A 46 3.30 4.48 3.41
CA PHE A 46 3.16 5.67 4.24
C PHE A 46 1.69 5.97 4.50
N LEU A 47 1.36 6.21 5.77
CA LEU A 47 0.09 6.82 6.14
C LEU A 47 0.16 8.30 5.79
N LEU A 48 -0.73 8.76 4.92
CA LEU A 48 -0.83 10.17 4.54
C LEU A 48 -1.69 10.97 5.52
N GLY A 49 -2.75 10.34 6.03
CA GLY A 49 -3.64 10.95 7.02
C GLY A 49 -4.72 10.00 7.51
N ALA A 50 -5.29 10.34 8.66
CA ALA A 50 -6.41 9.63 9.27
C ALA A 50 -7.35 10.65 9.92
N ASP A 51 -8.61 10.69 9.50
CA ASP A 51 -9.64 11.56 10.07
C ASP A 51 -11.03 11.00 9.82
N ALA A 52 -11.99 11.32 10.69
CA ALA A 52 -13.40 10.97 10.55
C ALA A 52 -13.70 9.48 10.22
N GLY A 53 -12.87 8.56 10.73
CA GLY A 53 -13.04 7.12 10.49
C GLY A 53 -12.51 6.66 9.12
N PHE A 54 -11.74 7.47 8.42
CA PHE A 54 -11.06 7.10 7.17
C PHE A 54 -9.56 7.35 7.28
N THR A 55 -8.81 6.58 6.51
CA THR A 55 -7.36 6.73 6.35
C THR A 55 -7.03 6.76 4.88
N SER A 56 -5.94 7.44 4.55
CA SER A 56 -5.34 7.41 3.22
C SER A 56 -3.88 7.02 3.36
N GLU A 57 -3.42 6.14 2.48
CA GLU A 57 -2.05 5.67 2.46
C GLU A 57 -1.56 5.52 1.03
N THR A 58 -0.26 5.70 0.86
CA THR A 58 0.44 5.39 -0.39
C THR A 58 1.33 4.19 -0.17
N ARG A 59 1.30 3.25 -1.11
CA ARG A 59 2.07 2.01 -1.10
C ARG A 59 2.87 1.92 -2.39
N ARG A 60 4.11 1.45 -2.26
CA ARG A 60 5.06 1.34 -3.37
C ARG A 60 5.72 -0.02 -3.37
N LEU A 61 5.99 -0.49 -4.58
CA LEU A 61 6.84 -1.65 -4.81
C LEU A 61 8.05 -1.20 -5.62
N TRP A 62 9.23 -1.59 -5.16
CA TRP A 62 10.50 -1.27 -5.78
C TRP A 62 11.25 -2.55 -6.13
N THR A 63 12.02 -2.54 -7.20
CA THR A 63 13.01 -3.59 -7.48
C THR A 63 14.23 -3.43 -6.56
N GLY A 64 15.05 -4.47 -6.45
CA GLY A 64 16.29 -4.44 -5.66
C GLY A 64 17.33 -3.43 -6.16
N ASP A 65 17.28 -3.04 -7.44
CA ASP A 65 18.10 -1.99 -8.04
C ASP A 65 17.50 -0.57 -7.92
N GLY A 66 16.39 -0.42 -7.19
CA GLY A 66 15.82 0.88 -6.82
C GLY A 66 14.85 1.49 -7.83
N ARG A 67 14.40 0.74 -8.84
CA ARG A 67 13.38 1.21 -9.78
C ARG A 67 11.98 1.06 -9.17
N LEU A 68 11.17 2.12 -9.26
CA LEU A 68 9.77 2.10 -8.82
C LEU A 68 8.91 1.31 -9.81
N VAL A 69 8.24 0.27 -9.33
CA VAL A 69 7.42 -0.65 -10.14
C VAL A 69 5.95 -0.26 -10.11
N VAL A 70 5.42 -0.02 -8.91
CA VAL A 70 4.02 0.33 -8.68
C VAL A 70 3.94 1.44 -7.65
N GLU A 71 3.07 2.41 -7.90
CA GLU A 71 2.57 3.32 -6.87
C GLU A 71 1.06 3.14 -6.71
N ASN A 72 0.60 3.03 -5.47
CA ASN A 72 -0.79 2.77 -5.12
C ASN A 72 -1.26 3.77 -4.07
N LEU A 73 -2.35 4.47 -4.34
CA LEU A 73 -3.10 5.26 -3.36
C LEU A 73 -4.32 4.45 -2.93
N GLN A 74 -4.46 4.23 -1.63
CA GLN A 74 -5.53 3.44 -1.04
C GLN A 74 -6.22 4.23 0.07
N SER A 75 -7.55 4.15 0.10
CA SER A 75 -8.36 4.68 1.21
C SER A 75 -8.99 3.52 1.97
N ILE A 76 -8.87 3.55 3.30
CA ILE A 76 -9.39 2.49 4.19
C ILE A 76 -10.31 3.13 5.22
N ALA A 77 -11.51 2.58 5.37
CA ALA A 77 -12.45 2.92 6.42
C ALA A 77 -12.10 2.17 7.71
N LEU A 78 -12.10 2.88 8.84
CA LEU A 78 -11.98 2.36 10.21
C LEU A 78 -13.39 2.25 10.81
N ILE A 79 -13.94 1.04 10.82
CA ILE A 79 -15.32 0.76 11.24
C ILE A 79 -15.42 0.80 12.77
N GLN A 80 -16.51 1.36 13.29
CA GLN A 80 -16.82 1.41 14.73
C GLN A 80 -17.57 0.17 15.19
#